data_AF-A0A8C9THG3-F1
#
_entry.id   AF-A0A8C9THG3-F1
#
_cell.length_a   1.000
_cell.length_b   1.000
_cell.length_c   1.000
_cell.angle_alpha   90.00
_cell.angle_beta   90.00
_cell.angle_gamma   90.00
#
_symmetry.space_group_name_H-M   'P 1'
#
loop_
_entity.id
_entity.type
_entity.pdbx_description
1 polymer ?
#
loop_
_entity_poly.entity_id
_entity_poly.type
_entity_poly.pdbx_seq_one_letter_code
_entity_poly.pdbx_strand_id
1 'polypeptide(L)'
;FPRFSLQESLLSSASGYSNYRGILNWCVIMLVLSNARLFLENLLKYGILVDPIQVISLFLKDPYRWPAACLVIGKGVCVCGAIGENVGIIIHSINLSTVLFFPVATLLMVNSVTPVGGVLALAVYTILFLKLYSYKDVNKWCREIQYSADAPDPFRSPSSTGPTVQRLNGAASRSQVHYPGNLTHRDMYYFVFAPTLCYELNFPRSPRIRKRFLLRRLFEMLFFMQLLVGLIQQWMVPTIQNSMKPFQVNSFFNFYNDVPNHFIWLIFFYWFFHSSLNFVAELMQFGDREFYRDWWNSETITYFWQNWNIPVHKWCLRHFYKPMLKRGMSKWVGQTAVFLISAFFHEYLVSVPLKMFRLWAFMGMMAQLPLAWLVGRVFQGNYGNAAVWISLIIGQPIAVLMYVHDYYVLHYGGEEPAAPVLLS
;
A
#
# COMPACT_ATOMS: atom_id res chain seq x y z
N PHE A 1 12.65 14.97 -53.80
CA PHE A 1 12.62 16.14 -52.89
C PHE A 1 11.98 15.72 -51.57
N PRO A 2 12.60 16.01 -50.42
CA PRO A 2 11.94 15.80 -49.13
C PRO A 2 10.67 16.67 -49.06
N ARG A 3 9.54 16.07 -48.69
CA ARG A 3 8.28 16.80 -48.48
C ARG A 3 8.27 17.29 -47.04
N PHE A 4 8.23 18.60 -46.86
CA PHE A 4 7.98 19.20 -45.56
C PHE A 4 6.48 19.18 -45.27
N SER A 5 6.12 18.84 -44.04
CA SER A 5 4.75 18.89 -43.54
C SER A 5 4.71 19.70 -42.25
N LEU A 6 3.60 20.40 -42.02
CA LEU A 6 3.38 21.10 -40.76
C LEU A 6 3.25 20.07 -39.63
N GLN A 7 4.24 20.04 -38.73
CA GLN A 7 4.32 19.10 -37.61
C GLN A 7 4.83 19.84 -36.37
N GLU A 8 4.27 19.48 -35.22
CA GLU A 8 4.74 19.94 -33.92
C GLU A 8 5.96 19.11 -33.46
N SER A 9 6.87 19.73 -32.72
CA SER A 9 7.96 19.00 -32.07
C SER A 9 7.40 18.01 -31.04
N LEU A 10 7.96 16.80 -30.95
CA LEU A 10 7.49 15.72 -30.07
C LEU A 10 7.44 16.08 -28.58
N LEU A 11 8.26 17.03 -28.13
CA LEU A 11 8.26 17.51 -26.74
C LEU A 11 7.38 18.76 -26.53
N SER A 12 6.79 19.29 -27.60
CA SER A 12 5.81 20.36 -27.51
C SER A 12 4.53 19.83 -26.87
N SER A 13 3.94 20.63 -25.98
CA SER A 13 2.64 20.34 -25.35
C SER A 13 1.54 20.09 -26.39
N ALA A 14 1.65 20.68 -27.59
CA ALA A 14 0.67 20.53 -28.67
C ALA A 14 0.81 19.21 -29.46
N SER A 15 1.90 18.46 -29.28
CA SER A 15 2.18 17.24 -30.07
C SER A 15 1.33 16.03 -29.68
N GLY A 16 0.79 16.00 -28.45
CA GLY A 16 0.08 14.86 -27.89
C GLY A 16 0.93 13.60 -27.69
N TYR A 17 2.26 13.68 -27.85
CA TYR A 17 3.14 12.53 -27.72
C TYR A 17 3.28 12.09 -26.24
N SER A 18 3.03 10.81 -25.98
CA SER A 18 2.97 10.24 -24.62
C SER A 18 3.89 9.03 -24.40
N ASN A 19 4.60 8.56 -25.42
CA ASN A 19 5.42 7.34 -25.30
C ASN A 19 6.86 7.63 -24.85
N TYR A 20 7.05 7.76 -23.54
CA TYR A 20 8.35 8.04 -22.92
C TYR A 20 9.08 6.80 -22.38
N ARG A 21 8.74 5.60 -22.88
CA ARG A 21 9.32 4.33 -22.37
C ARG A 21 10.85 4.28 -22.47
N GLY A 22 11.43 4.94 -23.47
CA GLY A 22 12.88 5.07 -23.61
C GLY A 22 13.54 5.82 -22.45
N ILE A 23 12.90 6.89 -21.95
CA ILE A 23 13.38 7.66 -20.80
C ILE A 23 13.39 6.80 -19.53
N LEU A 24 12.32 6.03 -19.31
CA LEU A 24 12.26 5.09 -18.17
C LEU A 24 13.40 4.05 -18.24
N ASN A 25 13.63 3.47 -19.42
CA ASN A 25 14.73 2.52 -19.61
C ASN A 25 16.09 3.18 -19.33
N TRP A 26 16.29 4.42 -19.80
CA TRP A 26 17.50 5.18 -19.53
C TRP A 26 17.70 5.45 -18.04
N CYS A 27 16.66 5.86 -17.31
CA CYS A 27 16.71 6.03 -15.85
C CYS A 27 17.12 4.74 -15.14
N VAL A 28 16.56 3.58 -15.55
CA VAL A 28 16.93 2.28 -14.99
C VAL A 28 18.39 1.96 -15.28
N ILE A 29 18.87 2.18 -16.50
CA ILE A 29 20.28 1.94 -16.86
C ILE A 29 21.21 2.82 -16.04
N MET A 30 20.92 4.12 -15.93
CA MET A 30 21.74 5.05 -15.14
C MET A 30 21.77 4.65 -13.67
N LEU A 31 20.62 4.24 -13.11
CA LEU A 31 20.51 3.80 -11.73
C LEU A 31 21.34 2.54 -11.47
N VAL A 32 21.27 1.57 -12.39
CA VAL A 32 22.08 0.35 -12.32
C VAL A 32 23.56 0.69 -12.47
N LEU A 33 23.99 1.48 -13.46
CA LEU A 33 25.40 1.78 -13.67
C LEU A 33 26.04 2.53 -12.50
N SER A 34 25.31 3.48 -11.91
CA SER A 34 25.79 4.26 -10.75
C SER A 34 25.88 3.45 -9.46
N ASN A 35 25.02 2.44 -9.28
CA ASN A 35 24.92 1.69 -8.03
C ASN A 35 25.37 0.22 -8.14
N ALA A 36 25.63 -0.30 -9.34
CA ALA A 36 25.96 -1.71 -9.55
C ALA A 36 27.23 -2.10 -8.81
N ARG A 37 28.25 -1.23 -8.83
CA ARG A 37 29.49 -1.46 -8.08
C ARG A 37 29.21 -1.59 -6.59
N LEU A 38 28.51 -0.62 -6.00
CA LEU A 38 28.18 -0.62 -4.58
C LEU A 38 27.28 -1.81 -4.21
N PHE A 39 26.31 -2.17 -5.06
CA PHE A 39 25.44 -3.32 -4.87
C PHE A 39 26.23 -4.63 -4.90
N LEU A 40 27.10 -4.82 -5.88
CA LEU A 40 27.94 -6.00 -6.01
C LEU A 40 28.97 -6.11 -4.89
N GLU A 41 29.64 -5.00 -4.53
CA GLU A 41 30.57 -4.97 -3.39
C GLU A 41 29.86 -5.32 -2.09
N ASN A 42 28.67 -4.79 -1.84
CA ASN A 42 27.87 -5.18 -0.67
C ASN A 42 27.49 -6.66 -0.72
N LEU A 43 27.00 -7.15 -1.86
CA LEU A 43 26.62 -8.56 -2.01
C LEU A 43 27.80 -9.51 -1.88
N LEU A 44 29.01 -9.11 -2.33
CA LEU A 44 30.22 -9.91 -2.23
C LEU A 44 30.86 -9.85 -0.84
N LYS A 45 30.94 -8.64 -0.24
CA LYS A 45 31.55 -8.41 1.07
C LYS A 45 30.72 -8.99 2.20
N TYR A 46 29.41 -8.80 2.11
CA TYR A 46 28.48 -9.17 3.16
C TYR A 46 27.73 -10.46 2.82
N GLY A 47 27.74 -10.92 1.56
CA GLY A 47 26.89 -12.04 1.15
C GLY A 47 25.40 -11.69 1.24
N ILE A 48 24.57 -12.73 1.26
CA ILE A 48 23.24 -12.59 1.86
C ILE A 48 23.46 -12.68 3.37
N LEU A 49 23.67 -11.53 4.03
CA LEU A 49 23.89 -11.40 5.49
C LEU A 49 22.77 -11.99 6.35
N VAL A 50 21.61 -12.26 5.75
CA VAL A 50 20.50 -12.88 6.44
C VAL A 50 20.70 -14.39 6.34
N ASP A 51 21.17 -15.02 7.41
CA ASP A 51 20.97 -16.47 7.58
C ASP A 51 19.50 -16.68 7.99
N PRO A 52 18.61 -17.10 7.08
CA PRO A 52 17.20 -17.27 7.41
C PRO A 52 17.01 -18.38 8.45
N ILE A 53 17.91 -19.37 8.51
CA ILE A 53 17.84 -20.47 9.47
C ILE A 53 18.23 -19.97 10.85
N GLN A 54 19.26 -19.13 10.95
CA GLN A 54 19.66 -18.50 12.22
C GLN A 54 18.60 -17.52 12.73
N VAL A 55 17.97 -16.73 11.85
CA VAL A 55 16.87 -15.82 12.23
C VAL A 55 15.67 -16.61 12.74
N ILE A 56 15.28 -17.70 12.06
CA ILE A 56 14.21 -18.59 12.50
C ILE A 56 14.59 -19.27 13.83
N SER A 57 15.82 -19.75 13.98
CA SER A 57 16.32 -20.37 15.20
C SER A 57 16.36 -19.39 16.37
N LEU A 58 16.77 -18.13 16.15
CA LEU A 58 16.80 -17.08 17.16
C LEU A 58 15.38 -16.70 17.59
N PHE A 59 14.45 -16.62 16.63
CA PHE A 59 13.03 -16.41 16.90
C PHE A 59 12.41 -17.56 17.70
N LEU A 60 12.70 -18.82 17.34
CA LEU A 60 12.20 -19.99 18.08
C LEU A 60 12.82 -20.13 19.47
N LYS A 61 14.05 -19.65 19.67
CA LYS A 61 14.76 -19.68 20.96
C LYS A 61 14.22 -18.65 21.96
N ASP A 62 13.83 -17.47 21.49
CA ASP A 62 13.19 -16.46 22.33
C ASP A 62 12.19 -15.61 21.51
N PRO A 63 10.95 -16.10 21.35
CA PRO A 63 9.94 -15.41 20.56
C PRO A 63 9.54 -14.06 21.18
N TYR A 64 9.62 -13.92 22.51
CA TYR A 64 9.26 -12.70 23.23
C TYR A 64 10.24 -11.53 22.96
N ARG A 65 11.46 -11.80 22.48
CA ARG A 65 12.39 -10.77 21.99
C ARG A 65 11.97 -10.17 20.64
N TRP A 66 11.10 -10.84 19.89
CA TRP A 66 10.63 -10.40 18.58
C TRP A 66 9.10 -10.22 18.59
N PRO A 67 8.57 -9.34 19.46
CA PRO A 67 7.13 -9.16 19.64
C PRO A 67 6.42 -8.78 18.33
N ALA A 68 7.07 -8.06 17.42
CA ALA A 68 6.52 -7.76 16.09
C ALA A 68 6.31 -9.02 15.23
N ALA A 69 7.24 -9.98 15.27
CA ALA A 69 7.11 -11.25 14.56
C ALA A 69 6.05 -12.15 15.23
N CYS A 70 5.98 -12.18 16.57
CA CYS A 70 4.91 -12.85 17.30
C CYS A 70 3.52 -12.28 16.98
N LEU A 71 3.41 -10.96 16.90
CA LEU A 71 2.19 -10.26 16.49
C LEU A 71 1.79 -10.65 15.06
N VAL A 72 2.74 -10.84 14.15
CA VAL A 72 2.45 -11.29 12.78
C VAL A 72 2.04 -12.77 12.73
N ILE A 73 2.69 -13.64 13.51
CA ILE A 73 2.53 -15.10 13.50
C ILE A 73 1.31 -15.57 14.31
N GLY A 74 1.02 -14.94 15.46
CA GLY A 74 -0.05 -15.33 16.40
C GLY A 74 -1.49 -15.06 15.91
N LYS A 75 -1.68 -14.82 14.61
CA LYS A 75 -2.96 -14.45 14.03
C LYS A 75 -3.81 -15.69 13.73
N GLY A 76 -4.66 -16.08 14.67
CA GLY A 76 -5.76 -17.01 14.41
C GLY A 76 -6.93 -16.27 13.74
N VAL A 77 -7.26 -16.63 12.49
CA VAL A 77 -8.49 -16.15 11.86
C VAL A 77 -9.65 -16.99 12.40
N CYS A 78 -10.39 -16.45 13.38
CA CYS A 78 -11.55 -17.13 13.94
C CYS A 78 -12.73 -17.00 12.95
N VAL A 79 -13.14 -18.12 12.37
CA VAL A 79 -14.37 -18.23 11.57
C VAL A 79 -15.39 -18.92 12.46
N CYS A 80 -16.32 -18.15 13.00
CA CYS A 80 -17.44 -18.73 13.75
C CYS A 80 -18.49 -19.28 12.78
N GLY A 81 -19.10 -20.42 13.14
CA GLY A 81 -20.18 -21.07 12.40
C GLY A 81 -21.50 -20.29 12.42
N ALA A 82 -22.60 -20.98 12.09
CA ALA A 82 -23.93 -20.39 11.99
C ALA A 82 -24.37 -19.75 13.33
N ILE A 83 -24.36 -18.42 13.36
CA ILE A 83 -24.76 -17.59 14.49
C ILE A 83 -25.82 -16.59 13.98
N GLY A 84 -26.77 -16.21 14.82
CA GLY A 84 -27.78 -15.20 14.46
C GLY A 84 -27.14 -13.88 14.00
N GLU A 85 -27.74 -13.21 13.00
CA GLU A 85 -27.16 -12.05 12.30
C GLU A 85 -26.69 -10.94 13.27
N ASN A 86 -27.49 -10.61 14.29
CA ASN A 86 -27.16 -9.58 15.28
C ASN A 86 -25.91 -9.96 16.09
N VAL A 87 -25.83 -11.21 16.53
CA VAL A 87 -24.67 -11.73 17.28
C VAL A 87 -23.45 -11.81 16.37
N GLY A 88 -23.62 -12.19 15.10
CA GLY A 88 -22.55 -12.18 14.10
C GLY A 88 -21.97 -10.79 13.85
N ILE A 89 -22.80 -9.75 13.76
CA ILE A 89 -22.34 -8.36 13.62
C ILE A 89 -21.52 -7.92 14.84
N ILE A 90 -21.96 -8.27 16.05
CA ILE A 90 -21.24 -7.95 17.30
C ILE A 90 -19.88 -8.64 17.31
N ILE A 91 -19.84 -9.95 17.03
CA ILE A 91 -18.60 -10.74 16.99
C ILE A 91 -17.62 -10.17 15.96
N HIS A 92 -18.09 -9.87 14.74
CA HIS A 92 -17.24 -9.27 13.72
C HIS A 92 -16.72 -7.89 14.12
N SER A 93 -17.55 -7.08 14.79
CA SER A 93 -17.15 -5.75 15.27
C SER A 93 -16.09 -5.85 16.37
N ILE A 94 -16.25 -6.79 17.32
CA ILE A 94 -15.25 -7.08 18.35
C ILE A 94 -13.95 -7.52 17.69
N ASN A 95 -14.00 -8.51 16.78
CA ASN A 95 -12.81 -9.03 16.10
C ASN A 95 -12.06 -7.93 15.33
N LEU A 96 -12.78 -7.12 14.54
CA LEU A 96 -12.17 -6.02 13.78
C LEU A 96 -11.53 -4.97 14.69
N SER A 97 -12.19 -4.62 15.81
CA SER A 97 -11.62 -3.73 16.82
C SER A 97 -10.38 -4.33 17.48
N THR A 98 -10.40 -5.60 17.84
CA THR A 98 -9.24 -6.29 18.40
C THR A 98 -8.08 -6.29 17.40
N VAL A 99 -8.30 -6.60 16.13
CA VAL A 99 -7.27 -6.56 15.08
C VAL A 99 -6.66 -5.14 14.96
N LEU A 100 -7.43 -4.08 15.16
CA LEU A 100 -6.92 -2.71 15.05
C LEU A 100 -6.18 -2.24 16.31
N PHE A 101 -6.72 -2.51 17.50
CA PHE A 101 -6.22 -1.92 18.76
C PHE A 101 -5.26 -2.81 19.54
N PHE A 102 -5.34 -4.14 19.40
CA PHE A 102 -4.41 -5.07 20.05
C PHE A 102 -2.94 -4.76 19.72
N PRO A 103 -2.52 -4.64 18.45
CA PRO A 103 -1.11 -4.36 18.16
C PRO A 103 -0.68 -2.98 18.65
N VAL A 104 -1.57 -1.99 18.72
CA VAL A 104 -1.26 -0.67 19.31
C VAL A 104 -0.94 -0.81 20.78
N ALA A 105 -1.79 -1.49 21.55
CA ALA A 105 -1.56 -1.71 22.97
C ALA A 105 -0.21 -2.42 23.20
N THR A 106 0.09 -3.46 22.41
CA THR A 106 1.37 -4.16 22.49
C THR A 106 2.56 -3.25 22.18
N LEU A 107 2.51 -2.44 21.12
CA LEU A 107 3.63 -1.56 20.76
C LEU A 107 3.87 -0.43 21.77
N LEU A 108 2.81 0.08 22.40
CA LEU A 108 2.94 1.10 23.43
C LEU A 108 3.47 0.53 24.74
N MET A 109 3.04 -0.68 25.11
CA MET A 109 3.45 -1.34 26.37
C MET A 109 4.81 -2.02 26.28
N VAL A 110 5.17 -2.59 25.13
CA VAL A 110 6.40 -3.37 24.96
C VAL A 110 7.51 -2.48 24.40
N ASN A 111 8.50 -2.18 25.23
CA ASN A 111 9.62 -1.29 24.86
C ASN A 111 10.69 -1.94 23.98
N SER A 112 10.69 -3.27 23.81
CA SER A 112 11.67 -3.97 22.97
C SER A 112 11.37 -3.91 21.47
N VAL A 113 10.22 -3.36 21.06
CA VAL A 113 9.85 -3.30 19.64
C VAL A 113 10.58 -2.15 18.95
N THR A 114 11.32 -2.45 17.89
CA THR A 114 11.92 -1.40 17.05
C THR A 114 10.86 -0.64 16.26
N PRO A 115 11.04 0.66 15.98
CA PRO A 115 10.05 1.43 15.21
C PRO A 115 9.74 0.82 13.84
N VAL A 116 10.75 0.34 13.13
CA VAL A 116 10.58 -0.34 11.83
C VAL A 116 9.76 -1.62 11.97
N GLY A 117 10.05 -2.44 13.00
CA GLY A 117 9.25 -3.63 13.31
C GLY A 117 7.80 -3.29 13.67
N GLY A 118 7.60 -2.18 14.39
CA GLY A 118 6.28 -1.64 14.73
C GLY A 118 5.49 -1.22 13.50
N VAL A 119 6.07 -0.44 12.58
CA VAL A 119 5.44 -0.04 11.31
C VAL A 119 5.03 -1.27 10.50
N LEU A 120 5.92 -2.25 10.37
CA LEU A 120 5.63 -3.50 9.65
C LEU A 120 4.47 -4.27 10.28
N ALA A 121 4.48 -4.44 11.62
CA ALA A 121 3.40 -5.13 12.32
C ALA A 121 2.06 -4.40 12.11
N LEU A 122 2.00 -3.09 12.34
CA LEU A 122 0.79 -2.28 12.15
C LEU A 122 0.29 -2.28 10.70
N ALA A 123 1.19 -2.28 9.72
CA ALA A 123 0.83 -2.38 8.31
C ALA A 123 0.14 -3.72 8.01
N VAL A 124 0.69 -4.84 8.52
CA VAL A 124 0.07 -6.17 8.34
C VAL A 124 -1.29 -6.25 9.05
N TYR A 125 -1.43 -5.69 10.25
CA TYR A 125 -2.72 -5.65 10.95
C TYR A 125 -3.75 -4.76 10.26
N THR A 126 -3.33 -3.60 9.73
CA THR A 126 -4.19 -2.73 8.91
C THR A 126 -4.66 -3.45 7.65
N ILE A 127 -3.76 -4.10 6.91
CA ILE A 127 -4.12 -4.88 5.72
C ILE A 127 -5.11 -6.00 6.07
N LEU A 128 -4.87 -6.71 7.19
CA LEU A 128 -5.77 -7.77 7.65
C LEU A 128 -7.15 -7.20 8.03
N PHE A 129 -7.21 -6.08 8.75
CA PHE A 129 -8.45 -5.38 9.08
C PHE A 129 -9.27 -5.07 7.83
N LEU A 130 -8.65 -4.45 6.82
CA LEU A 130 -9.32 -4.09 5.56
C LEU A 130 -9.82 -5.34 4.82
N LYS A 131 -9.02 -6.40 4.78
CA LYS A 131 -9.41 -7.68 4.19
C LYS A 131 -10.59 -8.32 4.92
N LEU A 132 -10.52 -8.46 6.24
CA LEU A 132 -11.59 -9.06 7.05
C LEU A 132 -12.88 -8.25 6.96
N TYR A 133 -12.79 -6.92 6.91
CA TYR A 133 -13.94 -6.05 6.67
C TYR A 133 -14.60 -6.37 5.32
N SER A 134 -13.80 -6.48 4.26
CA SER A 134 -14.28 -6.84 2.93
C SER A 134 -14.89 -8.24 2.89
N TYR A 135 -14.24 -9.22 3.53
CA TYR A 135 -14.73 -10.60 3.62
C TYR A 135 -16.10 -10.67 4.31
N LYS A 136 -16.28 -9.97 5.43
CA LYS A 136 -17.56 -9.85 6.13
C LYS A 136 -18.64 -9.26 5.23
N ASP A 137 -18.36 -8.11 4.60
CA ASP A 137 -19.34 -7.39 3.77
C ASP A 137 -19.81 -8.21 2.56
N VAL A 138 -18.87 -8.86 1.85
CA VAL A 138 -19.19 -9.61 0.64
C VAL A 138 -19.96 -10.89 0.96
N ASN A 139 -19.58 -11.62 2.01
CA ASN A 139 -20.33 -12.81 2.43
C ASN A 139 -21.71 -12.45 2.98
N LYS A 140 -21.85 -11.31 3.67
CA LYS A 140 -23.16 -10.78 4.07
C LYS A 140 -24.04 -10.50 2.84
N TRP A 141 -23.50 -9.79 1.85
CA TRP A 141 -24.22 -9.49 0.61
C TRP A 141 -24.65 -10.76 -0.15
N CYS A 142 -23.77 -11.76 -0.27
CA CYS A 142 -24.12 -13.04 -0.91
C CYS A 142 -25.24 -13.78 -0.15
N ARG A 143 -25.18 -13.77 1.19
CA ARG A 143 -26.22 -14.36 2.04
C ARG A 143 -27.57 -13.64 1.88
N GLU A 144 -27.58 -12.31 1.84
CA GLU A 144 -28.80 -11.50 1.61
C GLU A 144 -29.45 -11.78 0.24
N ILE A 145 -28.64 -11.95 -0.81
CA ILE A 145 -29.12 -12.34 -2.14
C ILE A 145 -29.78 -13.72 -2.09
N GLN A 146 -29.15 -14.69 -1.43
CA GLN A 146 -29.69 -16.04 -1.33
C GLN A 146 -31.04 -16.04 -0.60
N TYR A 147 -31.13 -15.38 0.56
CA TYR A 147 -32.41 -15.26 1.28
C TYR A 147 -33.49 -14.56 0.46
N SER A 148 -33.11 -13.56 -0.34
CA SER A 148 -34.06 -12.87 -1.23
C SER A 148 -34.53 -13.75 -2.40
N ALA A 149 -33.68 -14.69 -2.86
CA ALA A 149 -34.02 -15.65 -3.90
C ALA A 149 -34.89 -16.81 -3.38
N ASP A 150 -34.72 -17.18 -2.12
CA ASP A 150 -35.44 -18.25 -1.43
C ASP A 150 -36.78 -17.78 -0.82
N ALA A 151 -37.06 -16.47 -0.84
CA ALA A 151 -38.35 -15.93 -0.37
C ALA A 151 -39.51 -16.41 -1.29
N PRO A 152 -40.60 -16.95 -0.72
CA PRO A 152 -41.74 -17.40 -1.51
C PRO A 152 -42.43 -16.21 -2.18
N ASP A 153 -42.40 -16.16 -3.51
CA ASP A 153 -43.10 -15.18 -4.33
C ASP A 153 -44.50 -15.73 -4.69
N PRO A 154 -45.60 -15.08 -4.26
CA PRO A 154 -46.95 -15.54 -4.54
C PRO A 154 -47.36 -15.48 -6.03
N PHE A 155 -46.55 -14.89 -6.90
CA PHE A 155 -46.81 -14.79 -8.35
C PHE A 155 -45.92 -15.69 -9.23
N ARG A 156 -45.10 -16.56 -8.62
CA ARG A 156 -44.13 -17.38 -9.37
C ARG A 156 -44.76 -18.70 -9.83
N SER A 157 -45.19 -18.76 -11.08
CA SER A 157 -45.61 -20.01 -11.75
C SER A 157 -44.46 -21.04 -11.76
N PRO A 158 -44.73 -22.37 -11.69
CA PRO A 158 -43.71 -23.41 -11.49
C PRO A 158 -42.81 -23.68 -12.71
N SER A 159 -42.72 -22.77 -13.66
CA SER A 159 -42.00 -22.93 -14.93
C SER A 159 -41.11 -21.73 -15.21
N SER A 160 -40.11 -21.50 -14.38
CA SER A 160 -38.95 -20.69 -14.74
C SER A 160 -37.73 -21.16 -13.96
N THR A 161 -37.09 -22.22 -14.46
CA THR A 161 -35.66 -22.42 -14.26
C THR A 161 -34.97 -21.07 -14.49
N GLY A 162 -34.27 -20.57 -13.47
CA GLY A 162 -33.54 -19.30 -13.51
C GLY A 162 -32.55 -19.24 -14.68
N PRO A 163 -31.93 -18.07 -14.95
CA PRO A 163 -31.12 -17.87 -16.14
C PRO A 163 -30.01 -18.93 -16.19
N THR A 164 -30.22 -19.94 -17.01
CA THR A 164 -29.23 -20.93 -17.35
C THR A 164 -28.27 -20.19 -18.25
N VAL A 165 -27.19 -19.67 -17.68
CA VAL A 165 -26.04 -19.20 -18.45
C VAL A 165 -25.67 -20.34 -19.38
N GLN A 166 -25.85 -20.10 -20.68
CA GLN A 166 -25.55 -21.06 -21.74
C GLN A 166 -24.20 -21.72 -21.46
N ARG A 167 -24.21 -23.03 -21.22
CA ARG A 167 -23.04 -23.88 -21.42
C ARG A 167 -22.72 -23.85 -22.90
N LEU A 168 -21.92 -22.88 -23.32
CA LEU A 168 -21.20 -22.97 -24.57
C LEU A 168 -19.91 -23.74 -24.32
N ASN A 169 -19.76 -24.80 -25.11
CA ASN A 169 -18.71 -25.81 -25.06
C ASN A 169 -17.29 -25.22 -25.18
N GLY A 170 -16.32 -25.92 -24.57
CA GLY A 170 -14.98 -26.01 -25.16
C GLY A 170 -13.87 -25.13 -24.59
N ALA A 171 -13.75 -25.02 -23.26
CA ALA A 171 -12.47 -24.79 -22.59
C ALA A 171 -12.64 -25.24 -21.13
N ALA A 172 -11.61 -25.81 -20.50
CA ALA A 172 -11.66 -26.32 -19.13
C ALA A 172 -12.21 -25.27 -18.13
N SER A 173 -13.53 -25.23 -17.96
CA SER A 173 -14.21 -24.27 -17.10
C SER A 173 -14.01 -24.75 -15.67
N ARG A 174 -13.07 -24.12 -14.97
CA ARG A 174 -12.95 -24.28 -13.52
C ARG A 174 -14.33 -24.00 -12.92
N SER A 175 -14.88 -24.96 -12.17
CA SER A 175 -16.15 -24.83 -11.48
C SER A 175 -16.16 -23.52 -10.68
N GLN A 176 -17.06 -22.60 -11.03
CA GLN A 176 -17.23 -21.37 -10.28
C GLN A 176 -17.71 -21.69 -8.87
N VAL A 177 -17.07 -21.12 -7.85
CA VAL A 177 -17.47 -21.32 -6.46
C VAL A 177 -18.65 -20.39 -6.16
N HIS A 178 -19.71 -20.95 -5.61
CA HIS A 178 -20.90 -20.23 -5.18
C HIS A 178 -21.03 -20.30 -3.65
N TYR A 179 -21.65 -19.30 -3.04
CA TYR A 179 -21.98 -19.32 -1.62
C TYR A 179 -22.99 -20.45 -1.33
N PRO A 180 -22.87 -21.21 -0.22
CA PRO A 180 -21.89 -21.09 0.87
C PRO A 180 -20.58 -21.87 0.64
N GLY A 181 -20.37 -22.49 -0.51
CA GLY A 181 -19.20 -23.33 -0.82
C GLY A 181 -17.85 -22.59 -0.82
N ASN A 182 -17.83 -21.26 -0.72
CA ASN A 182 -16.63 -20.43 -0.58
C ASN A 182 -16.13 -20.30 0.86
N LEU A 183 -16.89 -20.77 1.85
CA LEU A 183 -16.55 -20.68 3.28
C LEU A 183 -15.57 -21.77 3.69
N THR A 184 -14.44 -21.86 3.01
CA THR A 184 -13.36 -22.81 3.31
C THR A 184 -12.14 -22.08 3.88
N HIS A 185 -11.39 -22.74 4.76
CA HIS A 185 -10.12 -22.20 5.26
C HIS A 185 -9.14 -21.91 4.12
N ARG A 186 -9.14 -22.76 3.09
CA ARG A 186 -8.27 -22.61 1.91
C ARG A 186 -8.53 -21.30 1.18
N ASP A 187 -9.78 -20.98 0.88
CA ASP A 187 -10.15 -19.76 0.15
C ASP A 187 -9.90 -18.51 0.99
N MET A 188 -10.12 -18.62 2.31
CA MET A 188 -9.83 -17.55 3.25
C MET A 188 -8.32 -17.25 3.32
N TYR A 189 -7.47 -18.27 3.52
CA TYR A 189 -6.02 -18.07 3.52
C TYR A 189 -5.50 -17.58 2.17
N TYR A 190 -6.06 -18.09 1.07
CA TYR A 190 -5.74 -17.57 -0.26
C TYR A 190 -6.00 -16.06 -0.33
N PHE A 191 -7.17 -15.61 0.12
CA PHE A 191 -7.50 -14.19 0.13
C PHE A 191 -6.62 -13.38 1.09
N VAL A 192 -6.29 -13.89 2.27
CA VAL A 192 -5.40 -13.21 3.22
C VAL A 192 -4.06 -12.86 2.58
N PHE A 193 -3.48 -13.78 1.80
CA PHE A 193 -2.19 -13.56 1.12
C PHE A 193 -2.30 -12.94 -0.27
N ALA A 194 -3.47 -12.94 -0.91
CA ALA A 194 -3.65 -12.32 -2.22
C ALA A 194 -3.36 -10.80 -2.15
N PRO A 195 -2.70 -10.19 -3.15
CA PRO A 195 -2.34 -8.77 -3.14
C PRO A 195 -3.53 -7.85 -3.49
N THR A 196 -4.68 -8.07 -2.87
CA THR A 196 -5.91 -7.27 -3.01
C THR A 196 -6.59 -7.12 -1.66
N LEU A 197 -7.31 -6.03 -1.46
CA LEU A 197 -8.07 -5.76 -0.23
C LEU A 197 -9.56 -6.06 -0.39
N CYS A 198 -10.04 -6.21 -1.62
CA CYS A 198 -11.44 -6.55 -1.91
C CYS A 198 -11.59 -8.06 -2.05
N TYR A 199 -12.42 -8.67 -1.21
CA TYR A 199 -12.79 -10.07 -1.31
C TYR A 199 -13.73 -10.30 -2.49
N GLU A 200 -13.48 -11.39 -3.23
CA GLU A 200 -14.36 -11.91 -4.26
C GLU A 200 -14.35 -13.44 -4.17
N LEU A 201 -15.45 -14.07 -4.57
CA LEU A 201 -15.58 -15.54 -4.49
C LEU A 201 -14.62 -16.21 -5.47
N ASN A 202 -14.50 -15.66 -6.67
CA ASN A 202 -13.73 -16.25 -7.77
C ASN A 202 -12.71 -15.23 -8.30
N PHE A 203 -11.51 -15.24 -7.73
CA PHE A 203 -10.42 -14.39 -8.22
C PHE A 203 -9.90 -14.84 -9.59
N PRO A 204 -9.55 -13.92 -10.50
CA PRO A 204 -8.87 -14.27 -11.74
C PRO A 204 -7.51 -14.92 -11.42
N ARG A 205 -7.20 -16.04 -12.07
CA ARG A 205 -5.97 -16.81 -11.80
C ARG A 205 -5.06 -16.84 -13.03
N SER A 206 -3.77 -16.69 -12.80
CA SER A 206 -2.75 -16.94 -13.84
C SER A 206 -2.66 -18.45 -14.12
N PRO A 207 -2.44 -18.90 -15.37
CA PRO A 207 -2.42 -20.32 -15.71
C PRO A 207 -1.21 -21.06 -15.13
N ARG A 208 -0.07 -20.36 -14.97
CA ARG A 208 1.19 -20.93 -14.46
C ARG A 208 2.03 -19.86 -13.78
N ILE A 209 3.01 -20.30 -12.98
CA ILE A 209 4.05 -19.45 -12.38
C ILE A 209 5.19 -19.27 -13.40
N ARG A 210 5.41 -18.06 -13.86
CA ARG A 210 6.48 -17.65 -14.78
C ARG A 210 7.77 -17.41 -14.01
N LYS A 211 8.60 -18.45 -13.88
CA LYS A 211 9.86 -18.42 -13.08
C LYS A 211 10.79 -17.27 -13.46
N ARG A 212 10.98 -16.97 -14.76
CA ARG A 212 11.81 -15.83 -15.21
C ARG A 212 11.27 -14.49 -14.72
N PHE A 213 9.94 -14.30 -14.75
CA PHE A 213 9.30 -13.10 -14.22
C PHE A 213 9.48 -13.02 -12.70
N LEU A 214 9.24 -14.12 -11.98
CA LEU A 214 9.40 -14.19 -10.54
C LEU A 214 10.84 -13.86 -10.09
N LEU A 215 11.85 -14.47 -10.74
CA LEU A 215 13.26 -14.18 -10.45
C LEU A 215 13.62 -12.73 -10.74
N ARG A 216 13.15 -12.17 -11.87
CA ARG A 216 13.36 -10.76 -12.18
C ARG A 216 12.79 -9.85 -11.08
N ARG A 217 11.56 -10.12 -10.61
CA ARG A 217 10.95 -9.36 -9.51
C ARG A 217 11.74 -9.50 -8.21
N LEU A 218 12.25 -10.69 -7.91
CA LEU A 218 13.09 -10.92 -6.73
C LEU A 218 14.39 -10.11 -6.79
N PHE A 219 15.09 -10.11 -7.92
CA PHE A 219 16.31 -9.29 -8.10
C PHE A 219 16.02 -7.80 -7.97
N GLU A 220 14.94 -7.32 -8.57
CA GLU A 220 14.51 -5.92 -8.41
C GLU A 220 14.22 -5.58 -6.95
N MET A 221 13.50 -6.45 -6.21
CA MET A 221 13.23 -6.24 -4.79
C MET A 221 14.52 -6.13 -3.96
N LEU A 222 15.50 -7.00 -4.20
CA LEU A 222 16.79 -6.98 -3.49
C LEU A 222 17.60 -5.73 -3.85
N PHE A 223 17.68 -5.38 -5.14
CA PHE A 223 18.38 -4.20 -5.62
C PHE A 223 17.80 -2.91 -5.04
N PHE A 224 16.49 -2.71 -5.15
CA PHE A 224 15.84 -1.50 -4.65
C PHE A 224 15.82 -1.42 -3.12
N MET A 225 15.76 -2.55 -2.41
CA MET A 225 15.90 -2.55 -0.95
C MET A 225 17.30 -2.07 -0.53
N GLN A 226 18.36 -2.59 -1.17
CA GLN A 226 19.72 -2.14 -0.90
C GLN A 226 19.91 -0.65 -1.26
N LEU A 227 19.34 -0.22 -2.39
CA LEU A 227 19.38 1.17 -2.81
C LEU A 227 18.67 2.10 -1.80
N LEU A 228 17.49 1.71 -1.30
CA LEU A 228 16.78 2.47 -0.27
C LEU A 228 17.61 2.62 1.00
N VAL A 229 18.20 1.52 1.49
CA VAL A 229 19.09 1.56 2.66
C VAL A 229 20.29 2.47 2.40
N GLY A 230 20.92 2.36 1.23
CA GLY A 230 22.04 3.21 0.83
C GLY A 230 21.67 4.71 0.80
N LEU A 231 20.55 5.07 0.18
CA LEU A 231 20.07 6.45 0.12
C LEU A 231 19.73 7.03 1.49
N ILE A 232 19.10 6.22 2.35
CA ILE A 232 18.79 6.63 3.73
C ILE A 232 20.09 6.91 4.49
N GLN A 233 21.06 5.99 4.46
CA GLN A 233 22.31 6.09 5.22
C GLN A 233 23.26 7.17 4.69
N GLN A 234 23.41 7.29 3.37
CA GLN A 234 24.39 8.18 2.76
C GLN A 234 23.86 9.58 2.48
N TRP A 235 22.55 9.72 2.26
CA TRP A 235 21.95 11.00 1.89
C TRP A 235 21.05 11.55 2.99
N MET A 236 20.10 10.75 3.49
CA MET A 236 19.11 11.26 4.44
C MET A 236 19.68 11.48 5.84
N VAL A 237 20.46 10.53 6.38
CA VAL A 237 21.05 10.63 7.73
C VAL A 237 21.99 11.84 7.87
N PRO A 238 22.98 12.07 6.97
CA PRO A 238 23.83 13.25 7.08
C PRO A 238 23.06 14.56 6.96
N THR A 239 22.04 14.59 6.09
CA THR A 239 21.16 15.76 5.94
C THR A 239 20.40 16.07 7.23
N ILE A 240 19.82 15.05 7.88
CA ILE A 240 19.14 15.19 9.17
C ILE A 240 20.13 15.67 10.24
N GLN A 241 21.33 15.06 10.32
CA GLN A 241 22.37 15.46 11.27
C GLN A 241 22.84 16.91 11.08
N ASN A 242 22.99 17.34 9.83
CA ASN A 242 23.35 18.72 9.52
C ASN A 242 22.23 19.73 9.83
N SER A 243 20.97 19.29 9.78
CA SER A 243 19.80 20.09 10.21
C SER A 243 19.52 20.05 11.72
N MET A 244 20.32 19.33 12.52
CA MET A 244 20.20 19.28 13.99
C MET A 244 20.56 20.59 14.68
N LYS A 245 21.19 21.54 13.97
CA LYS A 245 21.31 22.92 14.48
C LYS A 245 19.88 23.46 14.61
N PRO A 246 19.48 23.95 15.79
CA PRO A 246 18.08 24.18 16.13
C PRO A 246 17.40 24.98 15.03
N PHE A 247 16.18 24.58 14.67
CA PHE A 247 15.28 25.27 13.75
C PHE A 247 15.05 26.71 14.25
N GLN A 248 16.03 27.59 14.04
CA GLN A 248 15.95 29.01 14.31
C GLN A 248 15.16 29.61 13.15
N VAL A 249 13.84 29.62 13.34
CA VAL A 249 12.88 30.63 12.88
C VAL A 249 12.69 30.84 11.35
N ASN A 250 13.54 30.33 10.44
CA ASN A 250 13.44 30.65 8.99
C ASN A 250 13.58 29.48 7.99
N SER A 251 13.31 28.21 8.36
CA SER A 251 13.61 27.04 7.48
C SER A 251 12.42 26.13 7.15
N PHE A 252 11.22 26.68 6.94
CA PHE A 252 10.07 25.88 6.49
C PHE A 252 10.20 25.29 5.07
N PHE A 253 11.22 25.69 4.30
CA PHE A 253 11.45 25.25 2.91
C PHE A 253 12.93 25.05 2.60
N ASN A 254 13.57 24.05 3.24
CA ASN A 254 14.87 23.58 2.75
C ASN A 254 14.64 22.57 1.63
N PHE A 255 14.40 23.06 0.40
CA PHE A 255 14.25 22.27 -0.83
C PHE A 255 15.29 21.14 -0.98
N TYR A 256 16.48 21.33 -0.39
CA TYR A 256 17.56 20.35 -0.37
C TYR A 256 17.20 19.04 0.35
N ASN A 257 16.35 19.07 1.37
CA ASN A 257 15.95 17.90 2.15
C ASN A 257 14.75 17.17 1.54
N ASP A 258 13.98 17.89 0.72
CA ASP A 258 12.73 17.41 0.13
C ASP A 258 12.99 16.52 -1.09
N VAL A 259 14.03 16.83 -1.88
CA VAL A 259 14.42 16.05 -3.06
C VAL A 259 14.87 14.61 -2.71
N PRO A 260 15.79 14.39 -1.75
CA PRO A 260 16.19 13.04 -1.33
C PRO A 260 15.00 12.24 -0.80
N ASN A 261 14.16 12.88 0.03
CA ASN A 261 12.96 12.25 0.58
C ASN A 261 12.01 11.82 -0.55
N HIS A 262 11.69 12.71 -1.49
CA HIS A 262 10.82 12.38 -2.61
C HIS A 262 11.39 11.23 -3.46
N PHE A 263 12.70 11.23 -3.72
CA PHE A 263 13.37 10.17 -4.47
C PHE A 263 13.27 8.80 -3.77
N ILE A 264 13.45 8.77 -2.44
CA ILE A 264 13.23 7.57 -1.62
C ILE A 264 11.78 7.07 -1.74
N TRP A 265 10.79 7.97 -1.72
CA TRP A 265 9.37 7.61 -1.90
C TRP A 265 9.07 7.03 -3.28
N LEU A 266 9.68 7.56 -4.35
CA LEU A 266 9.53 7.01 -5.70
C LEU A 266 10.11 5.59 -5.81
N ILE A 267 11.28 5.37 -5.23
CA ILE A 267 11.89 4.03 -5.20
C ILE A 267 11.06 3.09 -4.34
N PHE A 268 10.60 3.53 -3.17
CA PHE A 268 9.71 2.77 -2.31
C PHE A 268 8.43 2.36 -3.04
N PHE A 269 7.83 3.29 -3.79
CA PHE A 269 6.66 3.02 -4.62
C PHE A 269 6.93 1.87 -5.61
N TYR A 270 8.03 1.95 -6.37
CA TYR A 270 8.38 0.90 -7.35
C TYR A 270 8.72 -0.43 -6.66
N TRP A 271 9.47 -0.39 -5.56
CA TRP A 271 9.84 -1.58 -4.80
C TRP A 271 8.60 -2.30 -4.23
N PHE A 272 7.68 -1.55 -3.62
CA PHE A 272 6.50 -2.11 -2.97
C PHE A 272 5.38 -2.44 -3.98
N PHE A 273 4.82 -1.42 -4.64
CA PHE A 273 3.62 -1.59 -5.48
C PHE A 273 3.89 -2.31 -6.80
N HIS A 274 5.08 -2.12 -7.38
CA HIS A 274 5.43 -2.83 -8.60
C HIS A 274 6.10 -4.16 -8.30
N SER A 275 7.26 -4.16 -7.65
CA SER A 275 8.08 -5.37 -7.55
C SER A 275 7.50 -6.39 -6.55
N SER A 276 7.21 -5.95 -5.32
CA SER A 276 6.74 -6.83 -4.24
C SER A 276 5.34 -7.37 -4.49
N LEU A 277 4.37 -6.52 -4.85
CA LEU A 277 3.00 -6.99 -5.13
C LEU A 277 2.95 -7.91 -6.37
N ASN A 278 3.75 -7.66 -7.43
CA ASN A 278 3.81 -8.59 -8.56
C ASN A 278 4.49 -9.91 -8.20
N PHE A 279 5.49 -9.89 -7.32
CA PHE A 279 6.11 -11.11 -6.81
C PHE A 279 5.08 -11.97 -6.05
N VAL A 280 4.35 -11.37 -5.12
CA VAL A 280 3.27 -12.04 -4.37
C VAL A 280 2.17 -12.51 -5.31
N ALA A 281 1.74 -11.68 -6.28
CA ALA A 281 0.73 -12.04 -7.26
C ALA A 281 1.15 -13.24 -8.11
N GLU A 282 2.41 -13.29 -8.56
CA GLU A 282 2.92 -14.41 -9.35
C GLU A 282 3.01 -15.69 -8.51
N LEU A 283 3.49 -15.61 -7.26
CA LEU A 283 3.56 -16.74 -6.33
C LEU A 283 2.16 -17.31 -6.04
N MET A 284 1.20 -16.41 -5.79
CA MET A 284 -0.20 -16.75 -5.52
C MET A 284 -0.98 -17.04 -6.80
N GLN A 285 -0.39 -17.00 -8.00
CA GLN A 285 -1.09 -17.08 -9.29
C GLN A 285 -2.32 -16.17 -9.39
N PHE A 286 -2.23 -14.96 -8.82
CA PHE A 286 -3.25 -13.92 -8.90
C PHE A 286 -3.16 -13.22 -10.26
N GLY A 287 -4.30 -13.13 -10.96
CA GLY A 287 -4.40 -12.64 -12.34
C GLY A 287 -4.58 -11.14 -12.45
N ASP A 288 -5.27 -10.50 -11.50
CA ASP A 288 -5.42 -9.04 -11.47
C ASP A 288 -4.12 -8.41 -10.92
N ARG A 289 -3.40 -7.68 -11.77
CA ARG A 289 -2.11 -7.06 -11.41
C ARG A 289 -2.13 -5.55 -11.55
N GLU A 290 -3.33 -4.98 -11.61
CA GLU A 290 -3.56 -3.55 -11.65
C GLU A 290 -3.46 -2.97 -10.22
N PHE A 291 -2.24 -2.88 -9.70
CA PHE A 291 -1.98 -2.32 -8.36
C PHE A 291 -1.92 -0.78 -8.35
N TYR A 292 -1.63 -0.18 -9.51
CA TYR A 292 -1.53 1.24 -9.73
C TYR A 292 -1.79 1.55 -11.22
N ARG A 293 -2.11 2.81 -11.52
CA ARG A 293 -2.25 3.34 -12.89
C ARG A 293 -1.21 4.44 -13.13
N ASP A 294 -1.32 5.15 -14.24
CA ASP A 294 -0.39 6.21 -14.69
C ASP A 294 -0.49 7.51 -13.86
N TRP A 295 -0.38 7.38 -12.54
CA TRP A 295 -0.48 8.50 -11.60
C TRP A 295 0.60 9.57 -11.80
N TRP A 296 1.71 9.26 -12.47
CA TRP A 296 2.73 10.26 -12.83
C TRP A 296 2.25 11.27 -13.89
N ASN A 297 1.23 10.90 -14.68
CA ASN A 297 0.57 11.77 -15.67
C ASN A 297 -0.67 12.48 -15.09
N SER A 298 -0.87 12.45 -13.77
CA SER A 298 -2.06 13.05 -13.15
C SER A 298 -2.10 14.56 -13.37
N GLU A 299 -3.14 15.08 -14.02
CA GLU A 299 -3.36 16.53 -14.13
C GLU A 299 -4.05 17.13 -12.90
N THR A 300 -4.67 16.28 -12.07
CA THR A 300 -5.36 16.70 -10.83
C THR A 300 -4.95 15.84 -9.66
N ILE A 301 -4.93 16.43 -8.47
CA ILE A 301 -4.63 15.72 -7.21
C ILE A 301 -5.66 14.61 -6.95
N THR A 302 -6.92 14.83 -7.33
CA THR A 302 -7.98 13.81 -7.23
C THR A 302 -7.66 12.58 -8.09
N TYR A 303 -7.20 12.78 -9.33
CA TYR A 303 -6.78 11.67 -10.20
C TYR A 303 -5.58 10.93 -9.59
N PHE A 304 -4.59 11.64 -9.07
CA PHE A 304 -3.45 11.00 -8.38
C PHE A 304 -3.90 10.04 -7.26
N TRP A 305 -4.74 10.51 -6.33
CA TRP A 305 -5.19 9.72 -5.18
C TRP A 305 -6.02 8.50 -5.55
N GLN A 306 -6.64 8.48 -6.73
CA GLN A 306 -7.39 7.33 -7.24
C GLN A 306 -6.51 6.29 -7.93
N ASN A 307 -5.32 6.69 -8.40
CA ASN A 307 -4.51 5.90 -9.32
C ASN A 307 -3.20 5.39 -8.73
N TRP A 308 -2.70 5.96 -7.63
CA TRP A 308 -1.42 5.53 -7.03
C TRP A 308 -1.51 4.15 -6.34
N ASN A 309 -2.58 3.89 -5.59
CA ASN A 309 -2.78 2.65 -4.83
C ASN A 309 -4.20 2.12 -5.07
N ILE A 310 -4.34 1.37 -6.15
CA ILE A 310 -5.62 0.84 -6.63
C ILE A 310 -6.26 -0.12 -5.63
N PRO A 311 -5.53 -1.02 -4.94
CA PRO A 311 -6.14 -1.89 -3.92
C PRO A 311 -6.88 -1.13 -2.82
N VAL A 312 -6.25 -0.08 -2.26
CA VAL A 312 -6.89 0.75 -1.22
C VAL A 312 -8.01 1.59 -1.83
N HIS A 313 -7.80 2.17 -3.01
CA HIS A 313 -8.84 2.96 -3.69
C HIS A 313 -10.10 2.13 -3.97
N LYS A 314 -9.96 0.93 -4.56
CA LYS A 314 -11.07 0.00 -4.84
C LYS A 314 -11.80 -0.39 -3.54
N TRP A 315 -11.06 -0.60 -2.45
CA TRP A 315 -11.63 -0.91 -1.13
C TRP A 315 -12.47 0.26 -0.59
N CYS A 316 -11.89 1.47 -0.55
CA CYS A 316 -12.59 2.68 -0.10
C CYS A 316 -13.84 2.94 -0.95
N LEU A 317 -13.74 2.75 -2.27
CA LEU A 317 -14.85 2.94 -3.20
C LEU A 317 -15.99 1.95 -2.91
N ARG A 318 -15.68 0.65 -2.76
CA ARG A 318 -16.66 -0.43 -2.63
C ARG A 318 -17.30 -0.51 -1.24
N HIS A 319 -16.49 -0.44 -0.19
CA HIS A 319 -16.89 -0.76 1.18
C HIS A 319 -17.25 0.47 2.02
N PHE A 320 -16.86 1.66 1.55
CA PHE A 320 -17.06 2.88 2.30
C PHE A 320 -17.86 3.91 1.50
N TYR A 321 -17.29 4.44 0.41
CA TYR A 321 -17.87 5.52 -0.37
C TYR A 321 -19.22 5.16 -1.03
N LYS A 322 -19.32 4.04 -1.77
CA LYS A 322 -20.58 3.64 -2.42
C LYS A 322 -21.71 3.37 -1.39
N PRO A 323 -21.48 2.63 -0.29
CA PRO A 323 -22.47 2.48 0.77
C PRO A 323 -22.92 3.82 1.38
N MET A 324 -22.00 4.77 1.57
CA MET A 324 -22.33 6.11 2.05
C MET A 324 -23.27 6.85 1.08
N LEU A 325 -22.97 6.82 -0.22
CA LEU A 325 -23.83 7.44 -1.23
C LEU A 325 -25.20 6.76 -1.33
N LYS A 326 -25.26 5.43 -1.22
CA LYS A 326 -26.53 4.68 -1.21
C LYS A 326 -27.43 5.06 -0.03
N ARG A 327 -26.85 5.53 1.08
CA ARG A 327 -27.59 6.06 2.24
C ARG A 327 -28.02 7.52 2.10
N GLY A 328 -27.82 8.13 0.93
CA GLY A 328 -28.26 9.50 0.63
C GLY A 328 -27.25 10.59 0.99
N MET A 329 -26.01 10.26 1.38
CA MET A 329 -24.99 11.28 1.66
C MET A 329 -24.46 11.94 0.38
N SER A 330 -24.09 13.21 0.48
CA SER A 330 -23.53 13.96 -0.64
C SER A 330 -22.13 13.47 -1.04
N LYS A 331 -21.75 13.70 -2.31
CA LYS A 331 -20.43 13.32 -2.83
C LYS A 331 -19.29 13.94 -2.03
N TRP A 332 -19.44 15.19 -1.61
CA TRP A 332 -18.44 15.92 -0.83
C TRP A 332 -18.27 15.31 0.57
N VAL A 333 -19.37 15.01 1.26
CA VAL A 333 -19.33 14.33 2.57
C VAL A 333 -18.67 12.96 2.45
N GLY A 334 -19.01 12.19 1.41
CA GLY A 334 -18.37 10.90 1.16
C GLY A 334 -16.86 11.00 0.90
N GLN A 335 -16.42 12.01 0.14
CA GLN A 335 -15.00 12.25 -0.13
C GLN A 335 -14.26 12.65 1.14
N THR A 336 -14.78 13.61 1.91
CA THR A 336 -14.20 14.06 3.17
C THR A 336 -14.08 12.90 4.16
N ALA A 337 -15.10 12.04 4.25
CA ALA A 337 -15.06 10.87 5.14
C ALA A 337 -13.99 9.84 4.71
N VAL A 338 -13.81 9.59 3.41
CA VAL A 338 -12.71 8.73 2.91
C VAL A 338 -11.35 9.32 3.29
N PHE A 339 -11.17 10.62 3.12
CA PHE A 339 -9.91 11.30 3.50
C PHE A 339 -9.67 11.29 5.01
N LEU A 340 -10.71 11.43 5.84
CA LEU A 340 -10.60 11.31 7.30
C LEU A 340 -10.13 9.92 7.74
N ILE A 341 -10.71 8.86 7.16
CA ILE A 341 -10.25 7.49 7.44
C ILE A 341 -8.82 7.27 6.96
N SER A 342 -8.48 7.79 5.79
CA SER A 342 -7.11 7.73 5.28
C SER A 342 -6.14 8.46 6.22
N ALA A 343 -6.47 9.66 6.67
CA ALA A 343 -5.69 10.45 7.61
C ALA A 343 -5.49 9.72 8.95
N PHE A 344 -6.53 9.06 9.47
CA PHE A 344 -6.43 8.20 10.65
C PHE A 344 -5.39 7.10 10.46
N PHE A 345 -5.43 6.35 9.34
CA PHE A 345 -4.46 5.27 9.11
C PHE A 345 -3.03 5.77 8.85
N HIS A 346 -2.86 6.92 8.21
CA HIS A 346 -1.53 7.52 8.04
C HIS A 346 -0.93 7.94 9.38
N GLU A 347 -1.71 8.62 10.23
CA GLU A 347 -1.28 8.96 11.59
C GLU A 347 -1.02 7.70 12.41
N TYR A 348 -1.92 6.72 12.38
CA TYR A 348 -1.78 5.43 13.08
C TYR A 348 -0.48 4.70 12.72
N LEU A 349 -0.13 4.63 11.44
CA LEU A 349 1.05 3.91 10.96
C LEU A 349 2.37 4.62 11.29
N VAL A 350 2.36 5.94 11.45
CA VAL A 350 3.56 6.74 11.71
C VAL A 350 3.73 7.06 13.19
N SER A 351 2.67 7.54 13.86
CA SER A 351 2.70 8.00 15.26
C SER A 351 2.94 6.87 16.26
N VAL A 352 2.24 5.73 16.10
CA VAL A 352 2.25 4.64 17.10
C VAL A 352 3.63 3.97 17.18
N PRO A 353 4.30 3.58 16.07
CA PRO A 353 5.62 2.95 16.17
C PRO A 353 6.71 3.89 16.69
N LEU A 354 6.57 5.18 16.45
CA LEU A 354 7.49 6.21 16.94
C LEU A 354 7.14 6.71 18.35
N LYS A 355 5.96 6.34 18.87
CA LYS A 355 5.39 6.84 20.13
C LYS A 355 5.27 8.37 20.18
N MET A 356 4.96 8.99 19.03
CA MET A 356 4.89 10.44 18.86
C MET A 356 3.53 10.85 18.28
N PHE A 357 2.69 11.54 19.06
CA PHE A 357 1.31 11.91 18.66
C PHE A 357 1.17 13.40 18.33
N ARG A 358 1.82 13.85 17.26
CA ARG A 358 1.84 15.28 16.86
C ARG A 358 0.76 15.67 15.85
N LEU A 359 0.05 14.69 15.28
CA LEU A 359 -1.00 14.87 14.26
C LEU A 359 -0.55 15.55 12.95
N TRP A 360 0.75 15.58 12.64
CA TRP A 360 1.24 16.20 11.42
C TRP A 360 0.84 15.42 10.16
N ALA A 361 0.86 14.08 10.22
CA ALA A 361 0.47 13.25 9.08
C ALA A 361 -1.04 13.32 8.85
N PHE A 362 -1.82 13.40 9.94
CA PHE A 362 -3.27 13.65 9.87
C PHE A 362 -3.57 15.00 9.19
N MET A 363 -2.95 16.09 9.65
CA MET A 363 -3.18 17.42 9.11
C MET A 363 -2.72 17.52 7.65
N GLY A 364 -1.58 16.91 7.30
CA GLY A 364 -1.09 16.81 5.92
C GLY A 364 -2.10 16.17 4.99
N MET A 365 -2.73 15.05 5.39
CA MET A 365 -3.77 14.39 4.59
C MET A 365 -5.04 15.24 4.46
N MET A 366 -5.46 15.92 5.54
CA MET A 366 -6.65 16.77 5.50
C MET A 366 -6.44 18.03 4.65
N ALA A 367 -5.23 18.58 4.64
CA ALA A 367 -4.86 19.72 3.79
C ALA A 367 -4.88 19.39 2.28
N GLN A 368 -4.83 18.10 1.91
CA GLN A 368 -4.95 17.69 0.50
C GLN A 368 -6.33 17.99 -0.10
N LEU A 369 -7.40 18.01 0.70
CA LEU A 369 -8.75 18.32 0.22
C LEU A 369 -8.88 19.75 -0.33
N PRO A 370 -8.56 20.82 0.44
CA PRO A 370 -8.59 22.18 -0.08
C PRO A 370 -7.54 22.39 -1.18
N LEU A 371 -6.36 21.76 -1.08
CA LEU A 371 -5.34 21.83 -2.12
C LEU A 371 -5.83 21.22 -3.45
N ALA A 372 -6.50 20.06 -3.41
CA ALA A 372 -7.08 19.42 -4.59
C ALA A 372 -8.14 20.28 -5.26
N TRP A 373 -8.98 20.95 -4.45
CA TRP A 373 -9.96 21.91 -4.96
C TRP A 373 -9.29 23.11 -5.63
N LEU A 374 -8.27 23.71 -4.98
CA LEU A 374 -7.55 24.86 -5.52
C LEU A 374 -6.82 24.51 -6.82
N VAL A 375 -6.01 23.45 -6.81
CA VAL A 375 -5.23 23.03 -7.99
C VAL A 375 -6.16 22.69 -9.15
N GLY A 376 -7.26 21.98 -8.90
CA GLY A 376 -8.24 21.65 -9.93
C GLY A 376 -9.02 22.85 -10.51
N ARG A 377 -9.01 24.00 -9.82
CA ARG A 377 -9.59 25.25 -10.35
C ARG A 377 -8.59 26.13 -11.08
N VAL A 378 -7.34 26.15 -10.63
CA VAL A 378 -6.31 27.10 -11.10
C VAL A 378 -5.49 26.53 -12.25
N PHE A 379 -5.13 25.25 -12.20
CA PHE A 379 -4.21 24.63 -13.15
C PHE A 379 -4.91 23.58 -14.01
N GLN A 380 -4.48 23.45 -15.26
CA GLN A 380 -5.00 22.48 -16.24
C GLN A 380 -3.85 21.90 -17.08
N GLY A 381 -4.05 20.70 -17.63
CA GLY A 381 -3.05 20.06 -18.50
C GLY A 381 -1.69 19.88 -17.82
N ASN A 382 -0.62 20.18 -18.55
CA ASN A 382 0.76 20.04 -18.09
C ASN A 382 1.08 20.87 -16.83
N TYR A 383 0.43 22.02 -16.64
CA TYR A 383 0.60 22.83 -15.42
C TYR A 383 -0.11 22.20 -14.22
N GLY A 384 -1.25 21.55 -14.44
CA GLY A 384 -1.92 20.74 -13.42
C GLY A 384 -1.03 19.57 -12.98
N ASN A 385 -0.38 18.90 -13.94
CA ASN A 385 0.59 17.86 -13.65
C ASN A 385 1.80 18.36 -12.85
N ALA A 386 2.37 19.51 -13.20
CA ALA A 386 3.43 20.14 -12.43
C ALA A 386 2.99 20.46 -10.98
N ALA A 387 1.76 20.96 -10.80
CA ALA A 387 1.20 21.23 -9.47
C ALA A 387 1.02 19.95 -8.63
N VAL A 388 0.64 18.83 -9.26
CA VAL A 388 0.61 17.51 -8.61
C VAL A 388 2.03 17.09 -8.18
N TRP A 389 3.02 17.20 -9.06
CA TRP A 389 4.41 16.86 -8.69
C TRP A 389 4.94 17.69 -7.54
N ILE A 390 4.70 19.01 -7.55
CA ILE A 390 5.06 19.88 -6.44
C ILE A 390 4.40 19.42 -5.15
N SER A 391 3.10 19.10 -5.17
CA SER A 391 2.39 18.63 -3.98
C SER A 391 2.89 17.27 -3.46
N LEU A 392 3.43 16.40 -4.32
CA LEU A 392 4.07 15.14 -3.91
C LEU A 392 5.46 15.32 -3.34
N ILE A 393 6.16 16.41 -3.68
CA ILE A 393 7.46 16.74 -3.10
C ILE A 393 7.24 17.39 -1.72
N ILE A 394 6.35 18.39 -1.63
CA ILE A 394 6.19 19.20 -0.42
C ILE A 394 5.10 18.72 0.55
N GLY A 395 4.22 17.82 0.10
CA GLY A 395 3.02 17.44 0.82
C GLY A 395 3.26 16.34 1.85
N GLN A 396 2.50 15.25 1.71
CA GLN A 396 2.45 14.18 2.71
C GLN A 396 3.81 13.55 3.06
N PRO A 397 4.74 13.33 2.10
CA PRO A 397 6.07 12.81 2.41
C PRO A 397 6.88 13.65 3.40
N ILE A 398 6.71 14.98 3.42
CA ILE A 398 7.40 15.85 4.38
C ILE A 398 6.85 15.63 5.78
N ALA A 399 5.54 15.47 5.94
CA ALA A 399 4.96 15.21 7.26
C ALA A 399 5.58 13.95 7.89
N VAL A 400 5.82 12.89 7.10
CA VAL A 400 6.50 11.67 7.57
C VAL A 400 7.98 11.93 7.87
N LEU A 401 8.67 12.71 7.04
CA LEU A 401 10.07 13.10 7.28
C LEU A 401 10.22 13.86 8.60
N MET A 402 9.29 14.76 8.94
CA MET A 402 9.31 15.50 10.21
C MET A 402 9.24 14.55 11.42
N TYR A 403 8.42 13.50 11.37
CA TYR A 403 8.36 12.50 12.43
C TYR A 403 9.68 11.73 12.58
N VAL A 404 10.25 11.28 11.46
CA VAL A 404 11.52 10.52 11.47
C VAL A 404 12.68 11.40 11.91
N HIS A 405 12.72 12.65 11.46
CA HIS A 405 13.68 13.66 11.90
C HIS A 405 13.64 13.81 13.42
N ASP A 406 12.47 14.12 13.99
CA ASP A 406 12.35 14.35 15.42
C ASP A 406 12.61 13.10 16.25
N TYR A 407 12.20 11.92 15.76
CA TYR A 407 12.58 10.65 16.38
C TYR A 407 14.09 10.49 16.42
N TYR A 408 14.78 10.74 15.30
CA TYR A 408 16.24 10.65 15.22
C TYR A 408 16.92 11.66 16.14
N VAL A 409 16.45 12.91 16.17
CA VAL A 409 16.96 13.97 17.05
C VAL A 409 16.88 13.57 18.51
N LEU A 410 15.73 13.05 18.95
CA LEU A 410 15.48 12.71 20.34
C LEU A 410 16.31 11.51 20.83
N HIS A 411 16.65 10.57 19.92
CA HIS A 411 17.35 9.34 20.29
C HIS A 411 18.86 9.39 20.02
N TYR A 412 19.32 10.21 19.07
CA TYR A 412 20.72 10.25 18.62
C TYR A 412 21.33 11.66 18.69
N GLY A 413 20.58 12.69 19.09
CA GLY A 413 21.05 14.07 19.14
C GLY A 413 21.88 14.48 20.35
N GLY A 414 22.04 13.59 21.33
CA GLY A 414 22.80 13.84 22.56
C GLY A 414 24.17 13.16 22.62
N GLU A 415 24.52 12.32 21.65
CA GLU A 415 25.82 11.63 21.62
C GLU A 415 26.77 12.38 20.68
N GLU A 416 27.92 12.85 21.20
CA GLU A 416 29.07 13.16 20.34
C GLU A 416 29.34 11.98 19.40
N PRO A 417 29.81 12.20 18.16
CA PRO A 417 29.95 11.14 17.18
C PRO A 417 30.96 10.11 17.67
N ALA A 418 30.46 9.04 18.29
CA ALA A 418 31.22 7.81 18.43
C ALA A 418 31.47 7.29 17.01
N ALA A 419 32.75 6.98 16.74
CA ALA A 419 33.23 6.45 15.47
C ALA A 419 32.29 5.40 14.88
N PRO A 420 32.19 5.30 13.54
CA PRO A 420 31.24 4.41 12.88
C PRO A 420 31.40 2.99 13.40
N VAL A 421 30.42 2.53 14.18
CA VAL A 421 30.29 1.13 14.57
C VAL A 421 29.96 0.38 13.30
N LEU A 422 31.00 -0.13 12.66
CA LEU A 422 30.93 -1.26 11.74
C LEU A 422 30.19 -2.37 12.46
N LEU A 423 28.90 -2.54 12.15
CA LEU A 423 28.13 -3.71 12.52
C LEU A 423 28.75 -4.93 11.81
N SER A 424 29.56 -5.66 12.56
CA SER A 424 29.96 -7.05 12.33
C SER A 424 28.78 -7.99 12.48
#